data_AF-A0A7Y0SHW6-F1
#
_entry.id   AF-A0A7Y0SHW6-F1
#
_cell.length_a   1.000
_cell.length_b   1.000
_cell.length_c   1.000
_cell.angle_alpha   90.00
_cell.angle_beta   90.00
_cell.angle_gamma   90.00
#
_symmetry.space_group_name_H-M   'P 1'
#
loop_
_entity.id
_entity.type
_entity.pdbx_description
1 polymer ?
#
loop_
_entity_poly.entity_id
_entity_poly.type
_entity_poly.pdbx_seq_one_letter_code
_entity_poly.pdbx_strand_id
1 'polypeptide(L)'
;HDIHISDFYYWNISGAGAGVEGIEAGPGKVSFAWVRNDRGDIADPGNDGGATNVNTLDVRYAGLPLWDNGSLEMGLNYAILNETDAAPNGTKDAKNGVMFTAELTQGLDSGFNKTVFQYGTEGYSKTMAFYGDGSWYGAEADNGAAGYRLINWGVIGMGESW
;
A
#
# COMPACT_ATOMS: atom_id res chain seq x y z
N HIS A 1 -7.83 -0.84 -2.65
CA HIS A 1 -7.90 -1.91 -3.66
C HIS A 1 -7.99 -3.25 -2.95
N ASP A 2 -8.97 -4.06 -3.33
CA ASP A 2 -9.27 -5.35 -2.72
C ASP A 2 -9.71 -6.39 -3.75
N ILE A 3 -9.59 -7.65 -3.37
CA ILE A 3 -10.15 -8.80 -4.08
C ILE A 3 -11.36 -9.27 -3.29
N HIS A 4 -12.55 -8.93 -3.79
CA HIS A 4 -13.81 -9.14 -3.07
C HIS A 4 -14.05 -10.60 -2.66
N ILE A 5 -13.80 -11.58 -3.55
CA ILE A 5 -14.07 -13.01 -3.27
C ILE A 5 -13.25 -13.58 -2.11
N SER A 6 -12.10 -12.99 -1.81
CA SER A 6 -11.20 -13.44 -0.75
C SER A 6 -11.13 -12.46 0.42
N ASP A 7 -11.95 -11.41 0.43
CA ASP A 7 -11.90 -10.33 1.43
C ASP A 7 -10.47 -9.81 1.67
N PHE A 8 -9.70 -9.67 0.57
CA PHE A 8 -8.28 -9.39 0.65
C PHE A 8 -7.97 -8.00 0.09
N TYR A 9 -7.73 -7.05 0.99
CA TYR A 9 -7.19 -5.75 0.64
C TYR A 9 -5.69 -5.87 0.36
N TYR A 10 -5.26 -5.48 -0.84
CA TYR A 10 -3.84 -5.52 -1.23
C TYR A 10 -3.19 -4.14 -1.30
N TRP A 11 -3.99 -3.07 -1.39
CA TRP A 11 -3.50 -1.70 -1.34
C TRP A 11 -4.52 -0.79 -0.68
N ASN A 12 -4.36 -0.63 0.63
CA ASN A 12 -5.17 0.17 1.53
C ASN A 12 -4.23 0.81 2.54
N ILE A 13 -4.28 2.14 2.67
CA ILE A 13 -3.49 2.90 3.65
C ILE A 13 -4.37 3.68 4.61
N SER A 14 -5.65 3.30 4.75
CA SER A 14 -6.60 4.04 5.57
C SER A 14 -6.09 4.25 6.99
N GLY A 15 -6.37 5.45 7.51
CA GLY A 15 -5.91 5.92 8.80
C GLY A 15 -6.24 7.41 8.95
N ALA A 16 -5.75 8.03 10.02
CA ALA A 16 -5.89 9.47 10.19
C ALA A 16 -4.91 10.21 9.29
N GLY A 17 -5.37 11.13 8.44
CA GLY A 17 -4.49 11.78 7.48
C GLY A 17 -5.11 12.95 6.74
N ALA A 18 -4.34 13.49 5.81
CA ALA A 18 -4.74 14.54 4.89
C ALA A 18 -4.07 14.34 3.53
N GLY A 19 -4.67 14.88 2.48
CA GLY A 19 -4.14 14.73 1.13
C GLY A 19 -4.85 15.60 0.11
N VAL A 20 -4.34 15.52 -1.11
CA VAL A 20 -4.93 16.09 -2.31
C VAL A 20 -5.06 14.97 -3.34
N GLU A 21 -6.20 14.89 -4.00
CA GLU A 21 -6.49 13.80 -4.93
C GLU A 21 -6.95 14.31 -6.30
N GLY A 22 -6.68 13.51 -7.32
CA GLY A 22 -7.21 13.73 -8.65
C GLY A 22 -6.64 14.94 -9.38
N ILE A 23 -5.42 15.37 -9.05
CA ILE A 23 -4.74 16.46 -9.75
C ILE A 23 -4.42 15.99 -11.16
N GLU A 24 -4.94 16.68 -12.17
CA GLU A 24 -4.66 16.36 -13.58
C GLU A 24 -3.17 16.55 -13.88
N ALA A 25 -2.55 15.52 -14.46
CA ALA A 25 -1.12 15.50 -14.77
C ALA A 25 -0.89 14.72 -16.07
N GLY A 26 -0.95 15.45 -17.19
CA GLY A 26 -0.84 14.87 -18.52
C GLY A 26 -2.00 13.88 -18.78
N PRO A 27 -1.71 12.63 -19.21
CA PRO A 27 -2.75 11.66 -19.56
C PRO A 27 -3.39 10.96 -18.35
N GLY A 28 -2.97 11.27 -17.12
CA GLY A 28 -3.44 10.63 -15.90
C GLY A 28 -3.63 11.65 -14.77
N LYS A 29 -3.78 11.13 -13.54
CA LYS A 29 -4.00 11.95 -12.34
C LYS A 29 -3.00 11.61 -11.25
N VAL A 30 -2.46 12.63 -10.60
CA VAL A 30 -1.63 12.49 -9.41
C VAL A 30 -2.48 12.69 -8.16
N SER A 31 -2.27 11.84 -7.16
CA SER A 31 -2.78 12.01 -5.81
C SER A 31 -1.63 11.92 -4.82
N PHE A 32 -1.73 12.67 -3.72
CA PHE A 32 -0.78 12.65 -2.62
C PHE A 32 -1.53 12.60 -1.30
N ALA A 33 -1.10 11.72 -0.39
CA ALA A 33 -1.64 11.65 0.96
C ALA A 33 -0.52 11.47 1.99
N TRP A 34 -0.73 12.04 3.17
CA TRP A 34 -0.01 11.70 4.38
C TRP A 34 -1.01 11.09 5.35
N VAL A 35 -0.81 9.81 5.66
CA VAL A 35 -1.64 9.07 6.61
C VAL A 35 -0.79 8.55 7.77
N ARG A 36 -1.37 8.45 8.96
CA ARG A 36 -0.74 7.87 10.14
C ARG A 36 -1.42 6.55 10.54
N ASN A 37 -0.60 5.57 10.85
CA ASN A 37 -0.98 4.26 11.39
C ASN A 37 0.01 3.88 12.50
N ASP A 38 -0.48 3.56 13.69
CA ASP A 38 0.40 3.23 14.82
C ASP A 38 0.66 1.72 14.89
N ARG A 39 1.89 1.34 15.27
CA ARG A 39 2.35 -0.05 15.30
C ARG A 39 2.53 -0.52 16.74
N GLY A 40 1.60 -1.33 17.22
CA GLY A 40 1.62 -1.84 18.60
C GLY A 40 2.63 -2.95 18.90
N ASP A 41 3.22 -3.60 17.88
CA ASP A 41 4.17 -4.70 18.09
C ASP A 41 5.59 -4.21 18.42
N ILE A 42 5.85 -2.91 18.26
CA ILE A 42 7.04 -2.23 18.74
C ILE A 42 6.63 -1.18 19.75
N ALA A 43 7.25 -1.23 20.93
CA ALA A 43 6.88 -0.40 22.06
C ALA A 43 7.51 0.99 21.94
N ASP A 44 6.72 2.02 22.25
CA ASP A 44 7.18 3.39 22.45
C ASP A 44 6.44 3.99 23.66
N PRO A 45 6.99 3.84 24.88
CA PRO A 45 6.33 4.28 26.10
C PRO A 45 6.18 5.80 26.20
N GLY A 46 6.84 6.58 25.32
CA GLY A 46 6.66 8.03 25.27
C GLY A 46 5.43 8.46 24.45
N ASN A 47 4.82 7.58 23.67
CA ASN A 47 3.56 7.85 22.99
C ASN A 47 2.36 7.50 23.88
N ASP A 48 1.28 8.25 23.73
CA ASP A 48 -0.02 7.88 24.29
C ASP A 48 -0.48 6.56 23.64
N GLY A 49 -0.80 5.56 24.46
CA GLY A 49 -1.08 4.19 24.00
C GLY A 49 0.15 3.28 23.81
N GLY A 50 1.38 3.80 23.97
CA GLY A 50 2.60 2.99 24.03
C GLY A 50 3.04 2.34 22.70
N ALA A 51 2.38 2.66 21.59
CA ALA A 51 2.70 2.16 20.26
C ALA A 51 3.61 3.13 19.50
N THR A 52 4.47 2.61 18.62
CA THR A 52 5.29 3.48 17.76
C THR A 52 4.45 4.05 16.64
N ASN A 53 4.53 5.37 16.45
CA ASN A 53 3.82 6.05 15.39
C ASN A 53 4.49 5.76 14.04
N VAL A 54 3.70 5.41 13.03
CA VAL A 54 4.18 5.29 11.65
C VAL A 54 3.39 6.25 10.76
N ASN A 55 4.12 7.08 10.02
CA ASN A 55 3.56 7.97 9.02
C ASN A 55 3.84 7.38 7.64
N THR A 56 2.83 7.35 6.78
CA THR A 56 2.96 6.92 5.39
C THR A 56 2.74 8.12 4.48
N LEU A 57 3.77 8.45 3.70
CA LEU A 57 3.63 9.32 2.54
C LEU A 57 3.24 8.46 1.34
N ASP A 58 2.09 8.73 0.74
CA ASP A 58 1.56 8.03 -0.43
C ASP A 58 1.52 8.99 -1.62
N VAL A 59 2.05 8.53 -2.74
CA VAL A 59 1.88 9.19 -4.03
C VAL A 59 1.40 8.18 -5.05
N ARG A 60 0.41 8.56 -5.84
CA ARG A 60 -0.15 7.72 -6.90
C ARG A 60 -0.26 8.48 -8.20
N TYR A 61 -0.02 7.77 -9.29
CA TYR A 61 -0.33 8.20 -10.64
C TYR A 61 -1.29 7.20 -11.27
N ALA A 62 -2.55 7.60 -11.38
CA ALA A 62 -3.65 6.74 -11.78
C ALA A 62 -4.21 7.11 -13.15
N GLY A 63 -4.77 6.09 -13.82
CA GLY A 63 -5.52 6.27 -15.06
C GLY A 63 -4.66 6.56 -16.29
N LEU A 64 -3.37 6.20 -16.27
CA LEU A 64 -2.50 6.30 -17.43
C LEU A 64 -3.00 5.34 -18.54
N PRO A 65 -3.53 5.83 -19.68
CA PRO A 65 -3.90 4.95 -20.78
C PRO A 65 -2.64 4.33 -21.40
N LEU A 66 -2.67 3.03 -21.64
CA LEU A 66 -1.57 2.32 -22.31
C LEU A 66 -1.96 1.87 -23.73
N TRP A 67 -3.16 1.33 -23.87
CA TRP A 67 -3.76 0.88 -25.13
C TRP A 67 -5.29 0.86 -24.98
N ASP A 68 -6.02 0.34 -25.97
CA ASP A 68 -7.47 0.30 -25.94
C ASP A 68 -8.01 -0.49 -24.73
N ASN A 69 -8.83 0.19 -23.92
CA ASN A 69 -9.34 -0.31 -22.62
C ASN A 69 -8.25 -0.72 -21.60
N GLY A 70 -6.98 -0.37 -21.82
CA GLY A 70 -5.87 -0.67 -20.92
C GLY A 70 -5.40 0.57 -20.15
N SER A 71 -5.33 0.48 -18.83
CA SER A 71 -4.82 1.56 -17.97
C SER A 71 -3.87 1.07 -16.90
N LEU A 72 -2.92 1.93 -16.52
CA LEU A 72 -1.96 1.69 -15.45
C LEU A 72 -2.18 2.67 -14.30
N GLU A 73 -2.12 2.14 -13.09
CA GLU A 73 -1.93 2.90 -11.86
C GLU A 73 -0.62 2.49 -11.21
N MET A 74 0.19 3.47 -10.81
CA MET A 74 1.42 3.25 -10.07
C MET A 74 1.38 4.06 -8.78
N GLY A 75 2.01 3.56 -7.73
CA GLY A 75 2.18 4.34 -6.52
C GLY A 75 3.35 3.90 -5.67
N LEU A 76 3.75 4.84 -4.81
CA LEU A 76 4.80 4.67 -3.81
C LEU A 76 4.23 5.01 -2.44
N ASN A 77 4.48 4.13 -1.48
CA ASN A 77 4.21 4.34 -0.08
C ASN A 77 5.55 4.37 0.66
N TYR A 78 5.87 5.49 1.32
CA TYR A 78 7.06 5.62 2.15
C TYR A 78 6.66 5.70 3.62
N ALA A 79 7.00 4.67 4.37
CA ALA A 79 6.75 4.59 5.81
C ALA A 79 7.90 5.25 6.58
N ILE A 80 7.53 6.13 7.50
CA ILE A 80 8.40 6.90 8.37
C ILE A 80 8.04 6.56 9.81
N LEU A 81 8.94 5.85 10.48
CA LEU A 81 8.86 5.67 11.93
C LEU A 81 9.08 7.01 12.61
N ASN A 82 8.24 7.31 13.59
CA ASN A 82 8.28 8.54 14.35
C ASN A 82 8.16 8.21 15.83
N GLU A 83 9.22 7.59 16.35
CA GLU A 83 9.39 7.22 17.74
C GLU A 83 9.76 8.43 18.62
N THR A 84 9.50 8.31 19.92
CA THR A 84 9.92 9.29 20.91
C THR A 84 11.33 9.00 21.44
N ASP A 85 11.92 9.97 22.12
CA ASP A 85 13.20 9.80 22.82
C ASP A 85 13.15 8.69 23.90
N ALA A 86 11.96 8.41 24.44
CA ALA A 86 11.74 7.36 25.45
C ALA A 86 11.65 5.95 24.84
N ALA A 87 11.62 5.83 23.51
CA ALA A 87 11.58 4.53 22.85
C ALA A 87 12.84 3.69 23.14
N PRO A 88 12.69 2.36 23.32
CA PRO A 88 13.82 1.46 23.50
C PRO A 88 14.66 1.37 22.23
N ASN A 89 15.93 0.94 22.37
CA ASN A 89 16.86 0.86 21.23
C ASN A 89 16.32 -0.02 20.10
N GLY A 90 15.64 -1.13 20.40
CA GLY A 90 15.04 -1.98 19.37
C GLY A 90 14.00 -1.26 18.49
N THR A 91 13.24 -0.33 19.07
CA THR A 91 12.30 0.52 18.32
C THR A 91 13.05 1.56 17.48
N LYS A 92 14.10 2.16 18.04
CA LYS A 92 14.96 3.14 17.32
C LYS A 92 15.80 2.49 16.21
N ASP A 93 16.04 1.19 16.31
CA ASP A 93 16.79 0.43 15.31
C ASP A 93 15.94 0.06 14.08
N ALA A 94 14.61 0.06 14.21
CA ALA A 94 13.67 -0.21 13.13
C ALA A 94 13.85 0.80 11.98
N LYS A 95 13.56 0.35 10.75
CA LYS A 95 13.85 1.11 9.54
C LYS A 95 12.59 1.61 8.86
N ASN A 96 12.72 2.78 8.23
CA ASN A 96 11.76 3.28 7.27
C ASN A 96 11.75 2.39 6.02
N GLY A 97 10.59 2.25 5.39
CA GLY A 97 10.43 1.31 4.28
C GLY A 97 9.68 1.93 3.12
N VAL A 98 9.85 1.36 1.93
CA VAL A 98 9.11 1.76 0.75
C VAL A 98 8.32 0.57 0.21
N MET A 99 7.09 0.82 -0.23
CA MET A 99 6.31 -0.09 -1.05
C MET A 99 6.03 0.58 -2.39
N PHE A 100 6.39 -0.12 -3.47
CA PHE A 100 5.96 0.19 -4.82
C PHE A 100 4.78 -0.71 -5.19
N THR A 101 3.76 -0.12 -5.81
CA THR A 101 2.63 -0.85 -6.41
C THR A 101 2.46 -0.43 -7.86
N ALA A 102 2.25 -1.39 -8.74
CA ALA A 102 1.78 -1.18 -10.10
C ALA A 102 0.55 -2.07 -10.35
N GLU A 103 -0.56 -1.47 -10.77
CA GLU A 103 -1.80 -2.14 -11.12
C GLU A 103 -2.14 -1.85 -12.58
N LEU A 104 -2.07 -2.89 -13.41
CA LEU A 104 -2.57 -2.88 -14.77
C LEU A 104 -4.03 -3.29 -14.76
N THR A 105 -4.91 -2.47 -15.32
CA THR A 105 -6.32 -2.80 -15.55
C THR A 105 -6.59 -2.95 -17.04
N GLN A 106 -7.16 -4.09 -17.43
CA GLN A 106 -7.72 -4.32 -18.76
C GLN A 106 -9.25 -4.37 -18.63
N GLY A 107 -9.93 -3.39 -19.25
CA GLY A 107 -11.37 -3.45 -19.48
C GLY A 107 -11.71 -4.50 -20.54
N LEU A 108 -12.79 -5.23 -20.33
CA LEU A 108 -13.31 -6.26 -21.23
C LEU A 108 -14.75 -5.89 -21.61
N ASP A 109 -15.29 -6.51 -22.67
CA ASP A 109 -16.67 -6.28 -23.11
C ASP A 109 -17.70 -6.51 -21.99
N SER A 110 -17.41 -7.46 -21.10
CA SER A 110 -18.16 -7.70 -19.87
C SER A 110 -17.20 -7.93 -18.71
N GLY A 111 -16.85 -6.85 -18.01
CA GLY A 111 -16.03 -6.87 -16.80
C GLY A 111 -14.60 -6.36 -16.99
N PHE A 112 -13.65 -6.90 -16.23
CA PHE A 112 -12.25 -6.45 -16.21
C PHE A 112 -11.28 -7.55 -15.73
N ASN A 113 -10.01 -7.40 -16.07
CA ASN A 113 -8.90 -8.09 -15.41
C ASN A 113 -7.91 -7.06 -14.82
N LYS A 114 -7.38 -7.36 -13.64
CA LYS A 114 -6.34 -6.59 -12.96
C LYS A 114 -5.13 -7.48 -12.71
N THR A 115 -3.95 -6.99 -13.09
CA THR A 115 -2.67 -7.57 -12.73
C THR A 115 -1.92 -6.58 -11.84
N VAL A 116 -1.55 -7.01 -10.64
CA VAL A 116 -0.90 -6.17 -9.64
C VAL A 116 0.47 -6.73 -9.31
N PHE A 117 1.49 -5.89 -9.37
CA PHE A 117 2.80 -6.18 -8.82
C PHE A 117 3.07 -5.23 -7.65
N GLN A 118 3.56 -5.79 -6.54
CA GLN A 118 4.00 -5.01 -5.40
C GLN A 118 5.39 -5.47 -4.96
N TYR A 119 6.21 -4.51 -4.54
CA TYR A 119 7.51 -4.73 -3.93
C TYR A 119 7.62 -3.86 -2.69
N GLY A 120 7.99 -4.44 -1.55
CA GLY A 120 8.09 -3.76 -0.26
C GLY A 120 9.41 -4.04 0.43
N THR A 121 10.01 -3.03 1.06
CA THR A 121 11.22 -3.17 1.88
C THR A 121 10.90 -3.02 3.37
N GLU A 122 11.80 -3.50 4.21
CA GLU A 122 11.75 -3.36 5.67
C GLU A 122 10.38 -3.82 6.19
N GLY A 123 9.63 -2.98 6.91
CA GLY A 123 8.33 -3.36 7.45
C GLY A 123 7.26 -3.68 6.40
N TYR A 124 7.38 -3.18 5.17
CA TYR A 124 6.47 -3.58 4.10
C TYR A 124 6.72 -5.01 3.65
N SER A 125 7.94 -5.56 3.78
CA SER A 125 8.20 -6.98 3.47
C SER A 125 7.25 -7.91 4.25
N LYS A 126 6.92 -7.55 5.49
CA LYS A 126 5.98 -8.26 6.34
C LYS A 126 4.54 -8.14 5.83
N THR A 127 4.13 -6.96 5.36
CA THR A 127 2.85 -6.77 4.68
C THR A 127 2.69 -7.79 3.54
N MET A 128 3.74 -8.00 2.72
CA MET A 128 3.70 -9.01 1.65
C MET A 128 3.64 -10.44 2.19
N ALA A 129 4.45 -10.78 3.20
CA ALA A 129 4.54 -12.12 3.76
C ALA A 129 3.27 -12.58 4.50
N PHE A 130 2.51 -11.66 5.08
CA PHE A 130 1.36 -11.98 5.95
C PHE A 130 0.02 -11.47 5.42
N TYR A 131 -0.11 -11.28 4.10
CA TYR A 131 -1.36 -10.79 3.49
C TYR A 131 -1.87 -9.47 4.10
N GLY A 132 -0.95 -8.56 4.46
CA GLY A 132 -1.29 -7.21 4.88
C GLY A 132 -1.70 -6.33 3.70
N ASP A 133 -2.44 -5.27 3.99
CA ASP A 133 -3.07 -4.40 3.00
C ASP A 133 -2.27 -3.13 2.66
N GLY A 134 -1.23 -2.83 3.43
CA GLY A 134 -0.38 -1.64 3.28
C GLY A 134 -0.60 -0.57 4.35
N SER A 135 -1.67 -0.65 5.14
CA SER A 135 -1.97 0.28 6.24
C SER A 135 -1.16 -0.08 7.49
N TRP A 136 -0.74 -1.34 7.57
CA TRP A 136 0.03 -1.90 8.65
C TRP A 136 1.47 -2.14 8.24
N TYR A 137 2.33 -1.19 8.59
CA TYR A 137 3.78 -1.28 8.39
C TYR A 137 4.41 -2.11 9.51
N GLY A 138 4.88 -3.32 9.19
CA GLY A 138 5.46 -4.27 10.15
C GLY A 138 6.86 -3.88 10.61
N ALA A 139 7.00 -2.78 11.35
CA ALA A 139 8.27 -2.17 11.74
C ALA A 139 9.26 -3.10 12.49
N GLU A 140 8.76 -4.19 13.09
CA GLU A 140 9.56 -5.26 13.68
C GLU A 140 10.13 -6.27 12.67
N ALA A 141 9.97 -6.04 11.37
CA ALA A 141 10.64 -6.82 10.33
C ALA A 141 12.17 -6.69 10.46
N ASP A 142 12.89 -7.74 10.04
CA ASP A 142 14.35 -7.71 10.02
C ASP A 142 14.87 -6.60 9.10
N ASN A 143 15.92 -5.91 9.54
CA ASN A 143 16.57 -4.88 8.76
C ASN A 143 17.09 -5.44 7.42
N GLY A 144 16.76 -4.78 6.31
CA GLY A 144 17.09 -5.21 4.96
C GLY A 144 16.14 -6.25 4.37
N ALA A 145 15.05 -6.59 5.06
CA ALA A 145 14.04 -7.49 4.52
C ALA A 145 13.36 -6.91 3.28
N ALA A 146 12.97 -7.78 2.35
CA ALA A 146 12.22 -7.42 1.16
C ALA A 146 11.16 -8.48 0.86
N GLY A 147 10.02 -8.03 0.34
CA GLY A 147 8.91 -8.89 -0.06
C GLY A 147 8.34 -8.45 -1.39
N TYR A 148 7.80 -9.39 -2.15
CA TYR A 148 7.10 -9.10 -3.39
C TYR A 148 5.76 -9.85 -3.43
N ARG A 149 4.82 -9.30 -4.19
CA ARG A 149 3.50 -9.88 -4.41
C ARG A 149 3.12 -9.72 -5.87
N LEU A 150 2.60 -10.80 -6.46
CA LEU A 150 1.99 -10.78 -7.79
C LEU A 150 0.55 -11.27 -7.65
N ILE A 151 -0.40 -10.46 -8.12
CA ILE A 151 -1.83 -10.75 -8.08
C ILE A 151 -2.36 -10.68 -9.50
N ASN A 152 -3.19 -11.65 -9.89
CA ASN A 152 -4.06 -11.52 -11.05
C ASN A 152 -5.49 -11.88 -10.63
N TRP A 153 -6.42 -10.97 -10.87
CA TRP A 153 -7.83 -11.17 -10.52
C TRP A 153 -8.73 -10.38 -11.46
N GLY A 154 -10.01 -10.73 -11.52
CA GLY A 154 -10.95 -10.03 -12.39
C GLY A 154 -12.36 -10.55 -12.24
N VAL A 155 -13.26 -9.89 -12.94
CA VAL A 155 -14.65 -10.29 -13.08
C VAL A 155 -14.94 -10.33 -14.57
N ILE A 156 -15.50 -11.42 -15.06
CA ILE A 156 -15.89 -11.55 -16.47
C ILE A 156 -17.32 -12.06 -16.54
N GLY A 157 -18.11 -11.52 -17.47
CA GLY A 157 -19.36 -12.14 -17.90
C GLY A 157 -19.11 -13.07 -19.09
N MET A 158 -19.76 -14.23 -19.07
CA MET A 158 -19.73 -15.26 -20.10
C MET A 158 -21.12 -15.48 -20.69
N GLY A 159 -21.69 -14.44 -21.31
CA GLY A 159 -23.02 -14.47 -21.94
C GLY A 159 -24.14 -14.17 -20.94
N GLU A 160 -25.40 -14.49 -21.29
CA GLU A 160 -26.56 -14.12 -20.46
C GLU A 160 -26.72 -14.97 -19.19
N SER A 161 -26.05 -16.13 -19.13
CA SER A 161 -26.24 -17.11 -18.06
C SER A 161 -25.04 -17.26 -17.12
N TRP A 162 -23.95 -16.54 -17.38
CA TRP A 162 -22.69 -16.65 -16.63
C TRP A 162 -21.95 -15.32 -16.60
#